data_AF-M3HYM9-F1
#
_entry.id   AF-M3HYM9-F1
#
_cell.length_a   1.000
_cell.length_b   1.000
_cell.length_c   1.000
_cell.angle_alpha   90.00
_cell.angle_beta   90.00
_cell.angle_gamma   90.00
#
_symmetry.space_group_name_H-M   'P 1'
#
loop_
_entity.id
_entity.type
_entity.pdbx_description
1 polymer ?
#
loop_
_entity_poly.entity_id
_entity_poly.type
_entity_poly.pdbx_seq_one_letter_code
_entity_poly.pdbx_strand_id
1 'polypeptide(L)'
;MKLDKNKIQISIGKNPSKTFYKLQLLLKDHFPENLKTKFSFQTASGIFTGENGQIFTDEVEKIIYLGLGETSKIKIRGVAQHFFSIWRET
;
A
#
# COMPACT_ATOMS: atom_id res chain seq x y z
N MET A 1 -14.17 -31.58 -3.61
CA MET A 1 -14.19 -30.16 -4.03
C MET A 1 -12.75 -29.74 -4.29
N LYS A 2 -12.33 -29.59 -5.55
CA LYS A 2 -10.97 -29.15 -5.90
C LYS A 2 -10.93 -27.64 -5.75
N LEU A 3 -10.10 -27.13 -4.84
CA LEU A 3 -9.75 -25.72 -4.82
C LEU A 3 -9.03 -25.40 -6.13
N ASP A 4 -9.70 -24.74 -7.05
CA ASP A 4 -9.04 -24.08 -8.17
C ASP A 4 -8.03 -23.11 -7.56
N LYS A 5 -6.76 -23.46 -7.72
CA LYS A 5 -5.64 -22.64 -7.30
C LYS A 5 -5.76 -21.34 -8.07
N ASN A 6 -6.28 -20.29 -7.44
CA ASN A 6 -6.18 -18.92 -7.92
C ASN A 6 -4.69 -18.66 -8.21
N LYS A 7 -4.28 -18.88 -9.46
CA LYS A 7 -2.92 -18.62 -9.93
C LYS A 7 -2.79 -17.12 -9.87
N ILE A 8 -1.95 -16.64 -8.97
CA ILE A 8 -1.57 -15.25 -8.85
C ILE A 8 -1.13 -14.78 -10.25
N GLN A 9 -1.95 -13.96 -10.91
CA GLN A 9 -1.60 -13.35 -12.20
C GLN A 9 -1.02 -11.97 -11.91
N ILE A 10 0.32 -11.91 -11.84
CA ILE A 10 1.05 -10.64 -11.77
C ILE A 10 1.26 -10.17 -13.20
N SER A 11 0.51 -9.16 -13.63
CA SER A 11 0.71 -8.52 -14.93
C SER A 11 1.57 -7.26 -14.75
N ILE A 12 2.68 -7.18 -15.47
CA ILE A 12 3.52 -5.98 -15.56
C ILE A 12 3.19 -5.31 -16.90
N GLY A 13 2.58 -4.11 -16.89
CA GLY A 13 2.22 -3.38 -18.10
C GLY A 13 0.98 -2.48 -17.96
N LYS A 14 0.52 -1.89 -19.07
CA LYS A 14 -0.75 -1.13 -19.11
C LYS A 14 -1.92 -2.10 -18.90
N ASN A 15 -2.57 -2.00 -17.75
CA ASN A 15 -3.78 -2.78 -17.45
C ASN A 15 -5.00 -2.04 -18.04
N PRO A 16 -5.75 -2.63 -19.00
CA PRO A 16 -6.87 -1.96 -19.67
C PRO A 16 -8.15 -1.90 -18.82
N SER A 17 -8.20 -2.56 -17.66
CA SER A 17 -9.38 -2.56 -16.79
C SER A 17 -9.40 -1.34 -15.86
N LYS A 18 -10.59 -0.71 -15.75
CA LYS A 18 -10.83 0.57 -15.08
C LYS A 18 -11.09 0.45 -13.56
N THR A 19 -11.06 -0.75 -13.00
CA THR A 19 -11.63 -1.02 -11.67
C THR A 19 -10.61 -1.65 -10.73
N PHE A 20 -9.48 -0.96 -10.46
CA PHE A 20 -8.50 -1.47 -9.51
C PHE A 20 -7.93 -0.36 -8.64
N TYR A 21 -7.63 -0.72 -7.39
CA TYR A 21 -6.83 0.13 -6.53
C TYR A 21 -5.37 0.10 -6.97
N LYS A 22 -4.72 1.26 -7.00
CA LYS A 22 -3.27 1.36 -7.13
C LYS A 22 -2.64 1.10 -5.76
N LEU A 23 -1.60 0.28 -5.69
CA LEU A 23 -0.78 0.14 -4.49
C LEU A 23 0.40 1.11 -4.58
N GLN A 24 0.55 1.99 -3.60
CA GLN A 24 1.67 2.92 -3.48
C GLN A 24 2.44 2.68 -2.19
N LEU A 25 3.75 2.44 -2.31
CA LEU A 25 4.64 2.23 -1.17
C LEU A 25 5.15 3.58 -0.66
N LEU A 26 5.15 3.77 0.65
CA LEU A 26 5.59 5.00 1.31
C LEU A 26 6.73 4.74 2.28
N LEU A 27 7.72 5.62 2.26
CA LEU A 27 8.83 5.65 3.20
C LEU A 27 8.57 6.74 4.23
N LYS A 28 8.74 6.45 5.51
CA LYS A 28 8.49 7.42 6.59
C LYS A 28 9.43 8.62 6.52
N ASP A 29 10.70 8.35 6.26
CA ASP A 29 11.78 9.35 6.13
C ASP A 29 11.68 10.18 4.84
N HIS A 30 10.92 9.70 3.84
CA HIS A 30 10.68 10.39 2.58
C HIS A 30 9.18 10.53 2.29
N PHE A 31 8.40 10.87 3.33
CA PHE A 31 6.94 10.93 3.20
C PHE A 31 6.51 12.09 2.27
N PRO A 32 5.71 11.85 1.21
CA PRO A 32 5.43 12.86 0.18
C PRO A 32 4.65 14.08 0.72
N GLU A 33 5.15 15.28 0.41
CA GLU A 33 4.52 16.55 0.83
C GLU A 33 3.09 16.73 0.32
N ASN A 34 2.80 16.29 -0.91
CA ASN A 34 1.46 16.33 -1.47
C ASN A 34 0.46 15.50 -0.66
N LEU A 35 0.89 14.38 -0.06
CA LEU A 35 0.04 13.56 0.80
C LEU A 35 -0.14 14.20 2.18
N LYS A 36 0.87 14.91 2.71
CA LYS A 36 0.73 15.71 3.93
C LYS A 36 -0.32 16.80 3.77
N THR A 37 -0.33 17.49 2.62
CA THR A 37 -1.34 18.52 2.34
C THR A 37 -2.72 17.92 2.13
N LYS A 38 -2.82 16.84 1.35
CA LYS A 38 -4.10 16.18 1.02
C LYS A 38 -4.76 15.53 2.23
N PHE A 39 -3.98 14.90 3.10
CA PHE A 39 -4.44 14.18 4.30
C PHE A 39 -3.91 14.85 5.57
N SER A 40 -3.99 16.18 5.62
CA SER A 40 -3.40 17.00 6.69
C SER A 40 -3.88 16.63 8.08
N PHE A 41 -5.18 16.34 8.22
CA PHE A 41 -5.74 15.89 9.49
C PHE A 41 -5.17 14.54 9.94
N GLN A 42 -5.14 13.56 9.04
CA GLN A 42 -4.68 12.19 9.34
C GLN A 42 -3.18 12.17 9.62
N THR A 43 -2.39 12.95 8.87
CA THR A 43 -0.94 13.07 9.06
C THR A 43 -0.61 13.81 10.35
N ALA A 44 -1.26 14.93 10.64
CA ALA A 44 -1.06 15.69 11.89
C ALA A 44 -1.48 14.89 13.14
N SER A 45 -2.50 14.03 13.01
CA SER A 45 -2.96 13.15 14.10
C SER A 45 -2.14 11.87 14.25
N GLY A 46 -1.09 11.67 13.44
CA GLY A 46 -0.25 10.48 13.49
C GLY A 46 -0.89 9.20 12.91
N ILE A 47 -2.08 9.32 12.29
CA ILE A 47 -2.85 8.19 11.75
C ILE A 47 -2.30 7.73 10.40
N PHE A 48 -1.70 8.63 9.63
CA PHE A 48 -1.10 8.34 8.33
C PHE A 48 0.27 9.02 8.19
N THR A 49 1.33 8.26 8.45
CA THR A 49 2.70 8.76 8.62
C THR A 49 3.76 7.92 7.90
N GLY A 50 3.36 6.84 7.22
CA GLY A 50 4.26 5.93 6.51
C GLY A 50 4.96 4.92 7.43
N GLU A 51 4.45 4.72 8.66
CA GLU A 51 4.97 3.70 9.58
C GLU A 51 4.94 2.30 8.96
N ASN A 52 5.88 1.44 9.37
CA ASN A 52 5.98 0.11 8.80
C ASN A 52 4.71 -0.72 9.06
N GLY A 53 4.08 -1.19 7.99
CA GLY A 53 2.83 -1.96 8.03
C GLY A 53 1.57 -1.11 8.17
N GLN A 54 1.68 0.22 8.23
CA GLN A 54 0.53 1.10 8.20
C GLN A 54 -0.10 1.08 6.81
N ILE A 55 -1.41 0.84 6.77
CA ILE A 55 -2.20 0.85 5.53
C ILE A 55 -3.19 2.01 5.62
N PHE A 56 -3.24 2.82 4.57
CA PHE A 56 -4.21 3.89 4.44
C PHE A 56 -4.82 3.85 3.04
N THR A 57 -6.15 3.87 2.94
CA THR A 57 -6.85 3.73 1.65
C THR A 57 -7.53 5.04 1.29
N ASP A 58 -7.18 5.58 0.12
CA ASP A 58 -7.92 6.64 -0.55
C ASP A 58 -8.98 6.02 -1.46
N GLU A 59 -10.23 6.11 -1.01
CA GLU A 59 -11.40 5.60 -1.71
C GLU A 59 -11.78 6.41 -2.94
N VAL A 60 -11.39 7.69 -3.01
CA VAL A 60 -11.71 8.61 -4.11
C VAL A 60 -10.81 8.33 -5.30
N GLU A 61 -9.49 8.28 -5.08
CA GLU A 61 -8.52 8.00 -6.13
C GLU A 61 -8.27 6.50 -6.33
N LYS A 62 -8.88 5.65 -5.48
CA LYS A 62 -8.64 4.20 -5.44
C LYS A 62 -7.16 3.91 -5.31
N ILE A 63 -6.53 4.42 -4.24
CA ILE A 63 -5.12 4.18 -3.92
C ILE A 63 -5.02 3.57 -2.53
N ILE A 64 -4.31 2.45 -2.41
CA ILE A 64 -3.89 1.86 -1.15
C ILE A 64 -2.45 2.31 -0.91
N TYR A 65 -2.21 3.06 0.15
CA TYR A 65 -0.90 3.45 0.61
C TYR A 65 -0.40 2.46 1.66
N LEU A 66 0.78 1.88 1.44
CA LEU A 66 1.44 0.97 2.38
C LEU A 66 2.73 1.62 2.89
N GLY A 67 2.78 1.91 4.19
CA GLY A 67 3.96 2.39 4.87
C GLY A 67 4.99 1.28 5.08
N LEU A 68 6.24 1.56 4.73
CA LEU A 68 7.39 0.67 4.90
C LEU A 68 8.30 1.09 6.05
N GLY A 69 7.98 2.19 6.75
CA GLY A 69 8.80 2.76 7.81
C GLY A 69 10.04 3.47 7.27
N GLU A 70 11.06 3.58 8.11
CA GLU A 70 12.35 4.20 7.75
C GLU A 70 13.13 3.33 6.77
N THR A 71 13.70 3.92 5.72
CA THR A 71 14.50 3.23 4.69
C THR A 71 15.55 2.28 5.28
N SER A 72 16.23 2.70 6.35
CA SER A 72 17.30 1.94 7.02
C SER A 72 16.82 0.66 7.72
N LYS A 73 15.52 0.53 8.00
CA LYS A 73 14.91 -0.59 8.74
C LYS A 73 14.11 -1.53 7.85
N ILE A 74 14.03 -1.26 6.55
CA ILE A 74 13.25 -2.07 5.61
C ILE A 74 13.85 -3.47 5.47
N LYS A 75 13.00 -4.47 5.67
CA LYS A 75 13.33 -5.87 5.39
C LYS A 75 12.45 -6.35 4.24
N ILE A 76 13.07 -6.85 3.18
CA ILE A 76 12.37 -7.39 1.99
C ILE A 76 11.31 -8.44 2.40
N ARG A 77 11.62 -9.26 3.41
CA ARG A 77 10.66 -10.22 3.99
C ARG A 77 9.41 -9.54 4.54
N GLY A 78 9.56 -8.41 5.24
CA GLY A 78 8.44 -7.64 5.79
C GLY A 78 7.57 -7.04 4.69
N VAL A 79 8.19 -6.49 3.64
CA VAL A 79 7.47 -5.99 2.46
C VAL A 79 6.62 -7.09 1.82
N ALA A 80 7.20 -8.28 1.63
CA ALA A 80 6.47 -9.43 1.09
C ALA A 80 5.30 -9.85 2.01
N GLN A 81 5.51 -9.85 3.33
CA GLN A 81 4.46 -10.15 4.30
C GLN A 81 3.27 -9.18 4.21
N HIS A 82 3.54 -7.87 4.12
CA HIS A 82 2.48 -6.87 3.97
C HIS A 82 1.72 -7.03 2.65
N PHE A 83 2.45 -7.28 1.55
CA PHE A 83 1.85 -7.55 0.25
C PHE A 83 0.89 -8.76 0.28
N PHE A 84 1.31 -9.87 0.89
CA PHE A 84 0.44 -11.06 1.06
C PHE A 84 -0.71 -10.84 2.05
N SER A 85 -0.56 -9.92 3.01
CA SER A 85 -1.63 -9.58 3.96
C SER A 85 -2.77 -8.83 3.28
N ILE A 86 -2.44 -7.80 2.50
CA ILE A 86 -3.42 -7.02 1.73
C ILE A 86 -4.23 -7.92 0.82
N TRP A 87 -3.56 -8.89 0.18
CA TRP A 87 -4.21 -9.83 -0.74
C TRP A 87 -5.05 -10.92 -0.06
N ARG A 88 -4.87 -11.18 1.24
CA ARG A 88 -5.73 -12.12 1.98
C ARG A 88 -7.06 -11.50 2.42
N GLU A 89 -7.11 -10.18 2.56
CA GLU A 89 -8.29 -9.45 3.05
C GLU A 89 -9.20 -8.94 1.92
N THR A 90 -8.71 -8.94 0.68
CA THR A 90 -9.49 -8.68 -0.56
C THR A 90 -9.93 -9.98 -1.23
#